data_AF-A0AAN9FU43-F1
#
_entry.id   AF-A0AAN9FU43-F1
#
_cell.length_a   1.000
_cell.length_b   1.000
_cell.length_c   1.000
_cell.angle_alpha   90.00
_cell.angle_beta   90.00
_cell.angle_gamma   90.00
#
_symmetry.space_group_name_H-M   'P 1'
#
loop_
_entity.id
_entity.type
_entity.pdbx_description
1 polymer ?
#
loop_
_entity_poly.entity_id
_entity_poly.type
_entity_poly.pdbx_seq_one_letter_code
_entity_poly.pdbx_strand_id
1 'polypeptide(L)'
;MSSQKPFSPKKYFSIDRVFRNEAVDRTHLAEFHQIEGLVCDRGLTLCDLIGVLHDFFSRLGMTKLKFKPAYNPYTEPSMEIFSYHEGFKKWVEVGNSGMFRPEMLQPMGLPEDVQVIAWGLSLERDLFGHKVDLGLMKKNPICRLGIE
;
A
#
# COMPACT_ATOMS: atom_id res chain seq x y z
N MET A 1 -15.43 -24.82 23.17
CA MET A 1 -14.37 -23.82 22.94
C MET A 1 -13.54 -24.37 21.79
N SER A 2 -13.65 -23.78 20.59
CA SER A 2 -12.94 -24.30 19.41
C SER A 2 -11.43 -24.16 19.64
N SER A 3 -10.67 -25.23 19.39
CA SER A 3 -9.21 -25.18 19.44
C SER A 3 -8.72 -24.14 18.43
N GLN A 4 -8.23 -23.01 18.92
CA GLN A 4 -7.55 -22.02 18.09
C GLN A 4 -6.34 -22.71 17.45
N LYS A 5 -6.30 -22.71 16.12
CA LYS A 5 -5.14 -23.22 15.38
C LYS A 5 -3.90 -22.41 15.79
N PRO A 6 -2.73 -23.05 15.92
CA PRO A 6 -1.50 -22.31 16.21
C PRO A 6 -1.26 -21.25 15.13
N PHE A 7 -0.87 -20.05 15.56
CA PHE A 7 -0.52 -18.96 14.66
C PHE A 7 0.66 -19.37 13.78
N SER A 8 0.60 -18.98 12.51
CA SER A 8 1.72 -19.14 11.56
C SER A 8 1.93 -17.82 10.83
N PRO A 9 3.18 -17.37 10.62
CA PRO A 9 3.45 -16.13 9.91
C PRO A 9 2.88 -16.13 8.50
N LYS A 10 2.38 -14.99 8.04
CA LYS A 10 1.76 -14.83 6.71
C LYS A 10 2.21 -13.55 6.04
N LYS A 11 2.27 -13.60 4.71
CA LYS A 11 2.48 -12.46 3.83
C LYS A 11 1.40 -12.49 2.75
N TYR A 12 0.70 -11.39 2.58
CA TYR A 12 -0.36 -11.27 1.59
C TYR A 12 -0.18 -9.98 0.78
N PHE A 13 -0.69 -10.00 -0.43
CA PHE A 13 -0.83 -8.82 -1.26
C PHE A 13 -2.13 -8.92 -2.06
N SER A 14 -2.67 -7.78 -2.45
CA SER A 14 -3.82 -7.67 -3.36
C SER A 14 -3.58 -6.53 -4.34
N ILE A 15 -4.16 -6.68 -5.53
CA ILE A 15 -4.24 -5.62 -6.52
C ILE A 15 -5.70 -5.60 -6.94
N ASP A 16 -6.41 -4.54 -6.60
CA ASP A 16 -7.85 -4.49 -6.86
C ASP A 16 -8.33 -3.07 -7.13
N ARG A 17 -9.52 -2.96 -7.72
CA ARG A 17 -10.20 -1.70 -7.97
C ARG A 17 -10.82 -1.17 -6.70
N VAL A 18 -10.54 0.11 -6.43
CA VAL A 18 -11.12 0.89 -5.36
C VAL A 18 -11.96 1.99 -5.97
N PHE A 19 -13.12 2.22 -5.37
CA PHE A 19 -14.07 3.26 -5.77
C PHE A 19 -14.08 4.35 -4.72
N ARG A 20 -13.96 5.61 -5.14
CA ARG A 20 -14.12 6.77 -4.27
C ARG A 20 -15.18 7.69 -4.82
N ASN A 21 -16.04 8.17 -3.93
CA ASN A 21 -17.00 9.22 -4.26
C ASN A 21 -16.29 10.58 -4.25
N GLU A 22 -15.40 10.76 -5.23
CA GLU A 22 -14.67 12.00 -5.49
C GLU A 22 -15.09 12.54 -6.86
N ALA A 23 -15.11 13.87 -7.00
CA ALA A 23 -15.40 14.50 -8.28
C ALA A 23 -14.30 14.13 -9.29
N VAL A 24 -14.70 13.55 -10.42
CA VAL A 24 -13.74 13.20 -11.47
C VAL A 24 -13.16 14.48 -12.05
N ASP A 25 -11.86 14.68 -11.85
CA ASP A 25 -11.10 15.79 -12.41
C ASP A 25 -9.87 15.26 -13.16
N ARG A 26 -9.03 16.16 -13.65
CA ARG A 26 -7.87 15.81 -14.46
C ARG A 26 -6.80 15.00 -13.70
N THR A 27 -6.90 14.93 -12.38
CA THR A 27 -5.92 14.34 -11.44
C THR A 27 -6.53 13.26 -10.53
N HIS A 28 -7.86 13.21 -10.41
CA HIS A 28 -8.59 12.30 -9.53
C HIS A 28 -9.61 11.50 -10.33
N LEU A 29 -9.49 10.17 -10.27
CA LEU A 29 -10.50 9.25 -10.77
C LEU A 29 -11.41 8.79 -9.64
N ALA A 30 -12.69 8.59 -9.97
CA ALA A 30 -13.63 7.90 -9.10
C ALA A 30 -13.34 6.40 -8.96
N GLU A 31 -12.57 5.81 -9.89
CA GLU A 31 -12.13 4.42 -9.87
C GLU A 31 -10.64 4.33 -10.18
N PHE A 32 -9.88 3.62 -9.35
CA PHE A 32 -8.45 3.38 -9.56
C PHE A 32 -8.03 2.08 -8.86
N HIS A 33 -6.83 1.58 -9.14
CA HIS A 33 -6.32 0.32 -8.63
C HIS A 33 -5.35 0.60 -7.48
N GLN A 34 -5.59 -0.08 -6.36
CA GLN A 34 -4.72 -0.04 -5.21
C GLN A 34 -3.96 -1.36 -5.12
N ILE A 35 -2.65 -1.26 -4.94
CA ILE A 35 -1.81 -2.39 -4.57
C ILE A 35 -1.61 -2.30 -3.07
N GLU A 36 -2.01 -3.35 -2.37
CA GLU A 36 -1.84 -3.46 -0.92
C GLU A 36 -0.99 -4.66 -0.59
N GLY A 37 -0.15 -4.52 0.44
CA GLY A 37 0.67 -5.60 0.96
C GLY A 37 0.65 -5.59 2.48
N LEU A 38 0.67 -6.78 3.08
CA LEU A 38 0.82 -6.92 4.53
C LEU A 38 1.67 -8.13 4.89
N VAL A 39 2.39 -8.00 6.00
CA VAL A 39 3.14 -9.08 6.65
C VAL A 39 2.69 -9.17 8.10
N CYS A 40 2.31 -10.37 8.51
CA CYS A 40 1.80 -10.69 9.83
C CYS A 40 2.74 -11.71 10.47
N ASP A 41 3.42 -11.31 11.54
CA ASP A 41 4.41 -12.11 12.26
C ASP A 41 4.61 -11.56 13.68
N ARG A 42 5.40 -12.25 14.49
CA ARG A 42 5.77 -11.84 15.84
C ARG A 42 7.09 -11.07 15.80
N GLY A 43 7.17 -9.99 16.59
CA GLY A 43 8.38 -9.18 16.73
C GLY A 43 8.64 -8.25 15.56
N LEU A 44 7.65 -7.99 14.69
CA LEU A 44 7.79 -7.00 13.62
C LEU A 44 7.89 -5.60 14.20
N THR A 45 8.78 -4.80 13.62
CA THR A 45 9.06 -3.42 13.98
C THR A 45 8.86 -2.49 12.79
N LEU A 46 8.89 -1.18 13.06
CA LEU A 46 8.90 -0.17 12.01
C LEU A 46 10.11 -0.31 11.07
N CYS A 47 11.25 -0.78 11.59
CA CYS A 47 12.45 -1.04 10.80
C CYS A 47 12.21 -2.14 9.75
N ASP A 48 11.46 -3.18 10.10
CA ASP A 48 11.10 -4.25 9.16
C ASP A 48 10.22 -3.72 8.03
N LEU A 49 9.24 -2.86 8.37
CA LEU A 49 8.42 -2.18 7.38
C LEU A 49 9.27 -1.33 6.43
N ILE A 50 10.16 -0.49 6.97
CA ILE A 50 11.06 0.35 6.17
C ILE A 50 11.94 -0.53 5.26
N GLY A 51 12.48 -1.64 5.78
CA GLY A 51 13.29 -2.58 5.01
C GLY A 51 12.51 -3.23 3.86
N VAL A 52 11.28 -3.68 4.12
CA VAL A 52 10.38 -4.24 3.09
C VAL A 52 10.08 -3.20 2.02
N LEU A 53 9.79 -1.96 2.40
CA LEU A 53 9.52 -0.88 1.46
C LEU A 53 10.74 -0.54 0.60
N HIS A 54 11.94 -0.49 1.18
CA HIS A 54 13.17 -0.31 0.41
C HIS A 54 13.38 -1.43 -0.61
N ASP A 55 13.24 -2.71 -0.23
CA ASP A 55 13.38 -3.82 -1.17
C ASP A 55 12.30 -3.74 -2.28
N PHE A 56 11.05 -3.53 -1.90
CA PHE A 56 9.92 -3.45 -2.81
C PHE A 56 10.11 -2.35 -3.87
N PHE A 57 10.38 -1.11 -3.45
CA PHE A 57 10.55 0.02 -4.37
C PHE A 57 11.85 -0.07 -5.16
N SER A 58 12.92 -0.66 -4.62
CA SER A 58 14.17 -0.86 -5.37
C SER A 58 13.97 -1.76 -6.58
N ARG A 59 13.14 -2.81 -6.46
CA ARG A 59 12.77 -3.70 -7.58
C ARG A 59 11.95 -3.00 -8.66
N LEU A 60 11.26 -1.91 -8.30
CA LEU A 60 10.55 -1.02 -9.23
C LEU A 60 11.44 0.09 -9.80
N GLY A 61 12.75 0.11 -9.47
CA GLY A 61 13.69 1.14 -9.91
C GLY A 61 13.62 2.45 -9.11
N MET A 62 12.87 2.48 -8.00
CA MET A 62 12.76 3.64 -7.10
C MET A 62 13.69 3.47 -5.90
N THR A 63 14.91 4.00 -6.02
CA THR A 63 15.96 3.81 -5.00
C THR A 63 16.06 4.94 -3.98
N LYS A 64 15.59 6.13 -4.33
CA LYS A 64 15.63 7.32 -3.46
C LYS A 64 14.31 7.46 -2.71
N LEU A 65 14.22 6.86 -1.52
CA LEU A 65 13.03 6.94 -0.67
C LEU A 65 13.22 7.91 0.50
N LYS A 66 12.11 8.52 0.92
CA LYS A 66 11.96 9.24 2.18
C LYS A 66 10.64 8.82 2.84
N PHE A 67 10.66 8.73 4.16
CA PHE A 67 9.48 8.44 4.96
C PHE A 67 9.12 9.66 5.78
N LYS A 68 7.83 9.99 5.79
CA LYS A 68 7.30 11.10 6.57
C LYS A 68 6.24 10.55 7.53
N PRO A 69 6.32 10.83 8.85
CA PRO A 69 5.26 10.46 9.77
C PRO A 69 3.90 10.98 9.30
N ALA A 70 2.90 10.12 9.36
CA ALA A 70 1.54 10.40 8.93
C ALA A 70 0.55 9.91 9.99
N TYR A 71 -0.73 10.14 9.75
CA TYR A 71 -1.80 9.59 10.57
C TYR A 71 -2.73 8.76 9.69
N ASN A 72 -2.87 7.47 10.02
CA ASN A 72 -3.99 6.67 9.52
C ASN A 72 -4.75 6.09 10.73
N PRO A 73 -6.10 6.06 10.70
CA PRO A 73 -6.89 5.61 11.83
C PRO A 73 -6.60 4.17 12.31
N TYR A 74 -6.17 3.30 11.40
CA TYR A 74 -5.98 1.87 11.66
C TYR A 74 -4.50 1.48 11.85
N THR A 75 -3.56 2.43 11.78
CA THR A 75 -2.12 2.16 11.98
C THR A 75 -1.48 3.09 13.01
N GLU A 76 -0.56 2.56 13.81
CA GLU A 76 0.29 3.31 14.73
C GLU A 76 1.58 2.51 15.00
N PRO A 77 2.78 2.98 14.60
CA PRO A 77 3.07 4.21 13.85
C PRO A 77 2.68 4.13 12.35
N SER A 78 2.51 5.29 11.72
CA SER A 78 2.15 5.45 10.30
C SER A 78 3.14 6.34 9.54
N MET A 79 3.37 6.05 8.25
CA MET A 79 4.29 6.80 7.39
C MET A 79 3.80 6.90 5.95
N GLU A 80 3.87 8.11 5.39
CA GLU A 80 3.83 8.36 3.95
C GLU A 80 5.20 8.06 3.33
N ILE A 81 5.20 7.54 2.11
CA ILE A 81 6.38 7.14 1.35
C ILE A 81 6.56 8.13 0.20
N PHE A 82 7.74 8.72 0.10
CA PHE A 82 8.11 9.63 -0.97
C PHE A 82 9.28 9.06 -1.78
N SER A 83 9.18 9.15 -3.10
CA SER A 83 10.26 8.82 -4.03
C SER A 83 10.74 10.07 -4.77
N TYR A 84 12.04 10.20 -5.00
CA TYR A 84 12.57 11.31 -5.80
C TYR A 84 12.40 11.02 -7.29
N HIS A 85 11.61 11.86 -7.97
CA HIS A 85 11.38 11.72 -9.40
C HIS A 85 12.38 12.56 -10.20
N GLU A 86 13.34 11.90 -10.86
CA GLU A 86 14.41 12.56 -11.64
C GLU A 86 13.88 13.52 -12.71
N GLY A 87 12.81 13.13 -13.43
CA GLY A 87 12.18 13.99 -14.44
C GLY A 87 11.59 15.32 -13.92
N PHE A 88 11.05 15.35 -12.69
CA PHE A 88 10.48 16.57 -12.08
C PHE A 88 11.42 17.24 -11.08
N LYS A 89 12.55 16.61 -10.78
CA LYS A 89 13.51 17.03 -9.75
C LYS A 89 12.85 17.31 -8.39
N LYS A 90 11.80 16.55 -8.04
CA LYS A 90 11.02 16.74 -6.81
C LYS A 90 10.70 15.41 -6.13
N TRP A 91 10.44 15.48 -4.83
CA TRP A 91 9.88 14.37 -4.06
C TRP A 91 8.40 14.24 -4.36
N VAL A 92 7.96 13.04 -4.70
CA VAL A 92 6.56 12.72 -5.00
C VAL A 92 6.13 11.62 -4.04
N GLU A 93 4.93 11.75 -3.48
CA GLU A 93 4.31 10.72 -2.67
C GLU A 93 3.99 9.50 -3.55
N VAL A 94 4.40 8.32 -3.12
CA VAL A 94 4.26 7.05 -3.85
C VAL A 94 3.51 5.98 -3.07
N GLY A 95 2.94 6.34 -1.92
CA GLY A 95 2.19 5.39 -1.11
C GLY A 95 2.16 5.76 0.37
N ASN A 96 1.40 4.98 1.12
CA ASN A 96 1.24 5.10 2.56
C ASN A 96 1.46 3.73 3.21
N SER A 97 1.90 3.72 4.46
CA SER A 97 2.26 2.52 5.20
C SER A 97 2.09 2.71 6.70
N GLY A 98 2.06 1.60 7.44
CA GLY A 98 2.05 1.65 8.89
C GLY A 98 1.98 0.27 9.54
N MET A 99 2.02 0.27 10.86
CA MET A 99 1.81 -0.92 11.68
C MET A 99 0.36 -0.95 12.16
N PHE A 100 -0.38 -2.04 11.95
CA PHE A 100 -1.76 -2.14 12.39
C PHE A 100 -1.86 -2.03 13.91
N ARG A 101 -2.84 -1.25 14.36
CA ARG A 101 -3.08 -1.06 15.79
C ARG A 101 -3.67 -2.31 16.44
N PRO A 102 -3.36 -2.58 17.73
CA PRO A 102 -3.94 -3.72 18.44
C PRO A 102 -5.47 -3.72 18.44
N GLU A 103 -6.11 -2.55 18.54
CA GLU A 103 -7.58 -2.43 18.57
C GLU A 103 -8.24 -2.88 17.26
N MET A 104 -7.48 -2.94 16.16
CA MET A 104 -7.93 -3.47 14.88
C MET A 104 -7.72 -4.99 14.76
N LEU A 105 -6.62 -5.51 15.33
CA LEU A 105 -6.25 -6.93 15.25
C LEU A 105 -7.03 -7.81 16.24
N GLN A 106 -7.32 -7.30 17.43
CA GLN A 106 -7.99 -8.05 18.50
C GLN A 106 -9.38 -8.57 18.10
N PRO A 107 -10.28 -7.78 17.47
CA PRO A 107 -11.57 -8.27 17.01
C PRO A 107 -11.48 -9.34 15.91
N MET A 108 -10.34 -9.44 15.21
CA MET A 108 -10.09 -10.46 14.19
C MET A 108 -9.65 -11.81 14.79
N GLY A 109 -9.46 -11.88 16.11
CA GLY A 109 -9.04 -13.09 16.82
C GLY A 109 -7.56 -13.43 16.66
N LEU A 110 -6.72 -12.44 16.30
CA LEU A 110 -5.27 -12.60 16.28
C LEU A 110 -4.70 -12.59 17.70
N PRO A 111 -3.67 -13.39 18.01
CA PRO A 111 -2.97 -13.33 19.29
C PRO A 111 -2.39 -11.94 19.57
N GLU A 112 -2.35 -11.52 20.84
CA GLU A 112 -1.85 -10.19 21.24
C GLU A 112 -0.37 -9.95 20.91
N ASP A 113 0.41 -11.03 20.76
CA ASP A 113 1.85 -10.96 20.44
C ASP A 113 2.14 -10.92 18.94
N VAL A 114 1.11 -10.82 18.11
CA VAL A 114 1.21 -10.71 16.65
C VAL A 114 1.14 -9.24 16.23
N GLN A 115 2.10 -8.83 15.41
CA GLN A 115 2.12 -7.53 14.75
C GLN A 115 1.83 -7.70 13.26
N VAL A 116 1.27 -6.65 12.66
CA VAL A 116 1.07 -6.59 11.21
C VAL A 116 1.64 -5.29 10.70
N ILE A 117 2.54 -5.38 9.73
CA ILE A 117 3.03 -4.25 8.96
C ILE A 117 2.33 -4.25 7.61
N ALA A 118 1.89 -3.09 7.13
CA ALA A 118 1.14 -2.98 5.90
C ALA A 118 1.53 -1.72 5.11
N TRP A 119 1.32 -1.77 3.80
CA TRP A 119 1.51 -0.66 2.89
C TRP A 119 0.50 -0.71 1.75
N GLY A 120 0.22 0.46 1.18
CA GLY A 120 -0.70 0.65 0.07
C GLY A 120 -0.17 1.71 -0.88
N LEU A 121 -0.29 1.45 -2.18
CA LEU A 121 0.15 2.37 -3.24
C LEU A 121 -0.82 2.32 -4.42
N SER A 122 -0.81 3.38 -5.23
CA SER A 122 -1.78 3.56 -6.32
C SER A 122 -1.10 3.27 -7.64
N LEU A 123 -1.57 2.22 -8.33
CA LEU A 123 -0.94 1.72 -9.55
C LEU A 123 -0.90 2.79 -10.65
N GLU A 124 -1.96 3.59 -10.76
CA GLU A 124 -2.08 4.68 -11.75
C GLU A 124 -1.13 5.85 -11.48
N ARG A 125 -0.87 6.18 -10.21
CA ARG A 125 0.04 7.28 -9.87
C ARG A 125 1.49 6.85 -9.93
N ASP A 126 1.79 5.64 -9.47
CA ASP A 126 3.16 5.23 -9.16
C ASP A 126 3.85 4.51 -10.32
N LEU A 127 3.12 3.77 -11.14
CA LEU A 127 3.69 3.02 -12.27
C LEU A 127 3.58 3.76 -13.60
N PHE A 128 2.52 4.56 -13.75
CA PHE A 128 2.15 5.21 -15.01
C PHE A 128 2.45 6.72 -15.00
N GLY A 129 2.57 7.33 -13.82
CA GLY A 129 2.88 8.74 -13.65
C GLY A 129 1.72 9.67 -14.01
N HIS A 130 1.78 10.90 -13.50
CA HIS A 130 0.81 12.00 -13.68
C HIS A 130 0.61 12.47 -15.15
N LYS A 131 1.29 11.86 -16.14
CA LYS A 131 1.10 12.13 -17.57
C LYS A 131 0.29 11.05 -18.28
N VAL A 132 -0.09 9.98 -17.60
CA VAL A 132 -0.92 8.96 -18.23
C VAL A 132 -2.35 9.47 -18.34
N ASP A 133 -2.82 9.51 -19.58
CA ASP A 133 -4.23 9.69 -19.88
C ASP A 133 -4.98 8.53 -19.23
N LEU A 134 -5.72 8.84 -18.17
CA LEU A 134 -6.52 7.89 -17.43
C LEU A 134 -7.64 7.29 -18.32
N GLY A 135 -7.99 7.96 -19.42
CA GLY A 135 -8.83 7.40 -20.49
C GLY A 135 -8.15 6.27 -21.27
N LEU A 136 -6.81 6.21 -21.27
CA LEU A 136 -6.03 5.11 -21.87
C LEU A 136 -6.23 3.82 -21.07
N MET A 137 -6.30 3.89 -19.73
CA MET A 137 -6.60 2.74 -18.85
C MET A 137 -7.96 2.13 -19.19
N LYS A 138 -8.98 2.99 -19.37
CA LYS A 138 -10.32 2.53 -19.78
C LYS A 138 -10.30 1.89 -21.15
N LYS A 139 -9.42 2.29 -22.07
CA LYS A 139 -9.37 1.79 -23.46
C LYS A 139 -8.47 0.57 -23.65
N ASN A 140 -7.46 0.37 -22.81
CA ASN A 140 -6.44 -0.63 -23.02
C ASN A 140 -6.89 -2.02 -22.48
N PRO A 141 -6.96 -3.07 -23.32
CA PRO A 141 -7.46 -4.39 -22.89
C PRO A 141 -6.66 -5.01 -21.75
N ILE A 142 -5.37 -4.69 -21.66
CA ILE A 142 -4.47 -5.20 -20.61
C ILE A 142 -4.88 -4.74 -19.21
N CYS A 143 -5.54 -3.58 -19.11
CA CYS A 143 -6.06 -3.01 -17.86
C CYS A 143 -7.48 -3.49 -17.54
N ARG A 144 -8.07 -4.36 -18.37
CA ARG A 144 -9.41 -4.96 -18.17
C ARG A 144 -9.37 -6.49 -17.93
N LEU A 145 -8.18 -7.07 -17.78
CA LEU A 145 -8.03 -8.50 -17.54
C LEU A 145 -8.76 -8.90 -16.25
N GLY A 146 -9.76 -9.77 -16.35
CA GLY A 146 -10.59 -10.24 -15.23
C GLY A 146 -11.95 -9.54 -15.06
N ILE A 147 -12.32 -8.64 -15.97
CA ILE A 147 -13.65 -8.01 -16.05
C ILE A 147 -14.40 -8.61 -17.24
N GLU A 148 -14.77 -9.88 -17.14
CA GLU A 148 -15.81 -10.53 -17.96
C GLU A 148 -16.87 -11.14 -17.05
#